data_AF-H1HCL9-F1
#
_entry.id   AF-H1HCL9-F1
#
_cell.length_a   1.000
_cell.length_b   1.000
_cell.length_c   1.000
_cell.angle_alpha   90.00
_cell.angle_beta   90.00
_cell.angle_gamma   90.00
#
_symmetry.space_group_name_H-M   'P 1'
#
loop_
_entity.id
_entity.type
_entity.pdbx_description
1 polymer ?
#
loop_
_entity_poly.entity_id
_entity_poly.type
_entity_poly.pdbx_seq_one_letter_code
_entity_poly.pdbx_strand_id
1 'polypeptide(L)' 'MKNLKGLYAEWRELTEGLMRDFPNTSVDCGEVSVREDFSTYAELQETITFEEMEQLEKEYEKEN' A
#
# COMPACT_ATOMS: atom_id res chain seq x y z
N MET A 1 -2.18 9.49 15.57
CA MET A 1 -2.59 8.88 14.29
C MET A 1 -1.34 8.59 13.50
N LYS A 2 -1.11 7.34 13.07
CA LYS A 2 0.03 7.01 12.20
C LYS A 2 -0.09 7.82 10.90
N ASN A 3 1.02 8.28 10.33
CA ASN A 3 1.01 8.96 9.04
C ASN A 3 0.86 7.94 7.91
N LEU A 4 -0.36 7.46 7.68
CA LEU A 4 -0.64 6.42 6.69
C LEU A 4 -0.29 6.85 5.27
N LYS A 5 -0.39 8.14 4.95
CA LYS A 5 0.00 8.67 3.63
C LYS A 5 1.49 8.48 3.36
N GLY A 6 2.32 8.87 4.33
CA GLY A 6 3.77 8.70 4.23
C GLY A 6 4.16 7.23 4.17
N LEU A 7 3.59 6.40 5.04
CA LEU A 7 3.84 4.95 5.03
C LEU A 7 3.40 4.29 3.73
N TYR A 8 2.27 4.70 3.15
CA TYR A 8 1.79 4.20 1.86
C TYR A 8 2.75 4.58 0.74
N ALA A 9 3.23 5.81 0.70
CA ALA A 9 4.20 6.25 -0.31
C ALA A 9 5.52 5.45 -0.22
N GLU A 10 6.07 5.29 1.00
CA GLU A 10 7.29 4.50 1.23
C GLU A 10 7.10 3.03 0.85
N TRP A 11 5.97 2.43 1.24
CA TRP A 11 5.62 1.05 0.89
C TRP A 11 5.44 0.89 -0.62
N ARG A 12 4.79 1.86 -1.29
CA ARG A 12 4.51 1.82 -2.72
C ARG A 12 5.81 1.84 -3.53
N GLU A 13 6.72 2.76 -3.23
CA GLU A 13 8.03 2.85 -3.90
C GLU A 13 8.85 1.56 -3.71
N LEU A 14 8.90 1.04 -2.48
CA LEU A 14 9.60 -0.20 -2.18
C LEU A 14 9.01 -1.39 -2.96
N THR A 15 7.68 -1.52 -2.98
CA THR A 15 6.97 -2.64 -3.60
C THR A 15 7.12 -2.60 -5.13
N GLU A 16 6.96 -1.43 -5.75
CA GLU A 16 7.19 -1.24 -7.19
C GLU A 16 8.65 -1.51 -7.59
N GLY A 17 9.61 -1.17 -6.72
CA GLY A 17 11.02 -1.52 -6.92
C GLY A 17 11.25 -3.03 -6.96
N LEU A 18 10.58 -3.78 -6.08
CA LEU A 18 10.68 -5.23 -5.98
C LEU A 18 10.01 -5.98 -7.15
N MET A 19 9.02 -5.39 -7.81
CA MET A 19 8.32 -6.03 -8.94
C MET A 19 9.25 -6.47 -10.08
N ARG A 20 10.41 -5.81 -10.24
CA ARG A 20 11.41 -6.18 -11.25
C ARG A 20 12.00 -7.56 -11.02
N ASP A 21 12.28 -7.89 -9.76
CA ASP A 21 12.90 -9.15 -9.35
C ASP A 21 11.84 -10.19 -8.90
N PHE A 22 10.66 -9.72 -8.51
CA PHE A 22 9.53 -10.51 -8.02
C PHE A 22 8.25 -10.20 -8.82
N PRO A 23 8.06 -10.80 -10.00
CA PRO A 23 6.97 -10.45 -10.93
C PRO A 23 5.57 -10.82 -10.43
N ASN A 24 5.45 -11.58 -9.34
CA ASN A 24 4.17 -11.90 -8.70
C ASN A 24 3.79 -10.90 -7.59
N THR A 25 4.58 -9.84 -7.40
CA THR A 25 4.27 -8.76 -6.45
C THR A 25 3.21 -7.86 -7.06
N SER A 26 2.23 -7.46 -6.25
CA SER A 26 1.14 -6.57 -6.64
C SER A 26 1.07 -5.37 -5.70
N VAL A 27 0.51 -4.28 -6.20
CA VAL A 27 0.16 -3.07 -5.45
C VAL A 27 -1.31 -2.69 -5.68
N ASP A 28 -2.07 -3.57 -6.34
CA ASP A 28 -3.50 -3.39 -6.58
C ASP A 28 -4.26 -3.48 -5.25
N CYS A 29 -4.78 -2.34 -4.78
CA CYS A 29 -5.52 -2.30 -3.54
C CYS A 29 -6.83 -3.10 -3.57
N GLY A 30 -7.30 -3.55 -4.75
CA GLY A 30 -8.41 -4.49 -4.92
C GLY A 30 -8.09 -5.90 -4.41
N GLU A 31 -6.81 -6.28 -4.39
CA GLU A 31 -6.35 -7.57 -3.88
C GLU A 31 -6.29 -7.59 -2.34
N VAL A 32 -6.91 -8.59 -1.71
CA VAL A 32 -6.88 -8.72 -0.23
C VAL A 32 -5.45 -8.84 0.29
N SER A 33 -4.59 -9.60 -0.41
CA SER A 33 -3.20 -9.83 -0.03
C SER A 33 -2.39 -8.54 0.00
N VAL A 34 -2.62 -7.65 -0.96
CA VAL A 34 -1.96 -6.34 -1.01
C VAL A 34 -2.34 -5.48 0.19
N ARG A 35 -3.63 -5.50 0.57
CA ARG A 35 -4.09 -4.79 1.78
C ARG A 35 -3.51 -5.39 3.06
N GLU A 36 -3.39 -6.71 3.15
CA GLU A 36 -2.74 -7.40 4.27
C GLU A 36 -1.25 -7.06 4.37
N ASP A 37 -0.55 -7.03 3.23
CA ASP A 37 0.87 -6.68 3.15
C ASP A 37 1.11 -5.24 3.62
N PHE A 38 0.32 -4.28 3.12
CA PHE A 38 0.42 -2.90 3.58
C PHE A 38 0.04 -2.76 5.05
N SER A 39 -1.00 -3.45 5.51
CA SER A 39 -1.42 -3.40 6.92
C SER A 39 -0.35 -3.95 7.85
N THR A 40 0.34 -5.00 7.43
CA THR A 40 1.49 -5.57 8.13
C THR A 40 2.65 -4.57 8.14
N TYR A 41 2.98 -3.98 7.00
CA TYR A 41 4.03 -2.95 6.88
C TYR A 41 3.77 -1.74 7.77
N ALA A 42 2.53 -1.24 7.78
CA ALA A 42 2.10 -0.10 8.60
C ALA A 42 1.80 -0.48 10.06
N GLU A 43 1.99 -1.75 10.45
CA GLU A 43 1.70 -2.33 11.76
C GLU A 43 0.29 -1.96 12.25
N LEU A 44 -0.71 -2.10 11.37
CA LEU A 44 -2.11 -1.92 11.71
C LEU A 44 -2.61 -3.12 12.54
N GLN A 45 -3.56 -2.87 13.45
CA GLN A 45 -4.18 -3.95 14.23
C GLN A 45 -5.14 -4.79 13.39
N GLU A 46 -5.73 -4.19 12.36
CA GLU A 46 -6.67 -4.82 11.44
C GLU A 46 -6.22 -4.52 10.01
N THR A 47 -6.61 -5.39 9.09
CA THR A 47 -6.39 -5.15 7.66
C THR A 47 -7.16 -3.91 7.22
N ILE A 48 -6.47 -2.97 6.59
CA ILE A 48 -7.05 -1.77 6.00
C ILE A 48 -8.17 -2.17 5.02
N THR A 49 -9.26 -1.41 5.03
CA THR A 49 -10.34 -1.64 4.07
C THR A 49 -9.91 -1.23 2.66
N PHE A 50 -10.66 -1.71 1.65
CA PHE A 50 -10.44 -1.28 0.27
C PHE A 50 -10.59 0.23 0.14
N GLU A 51 -11.65 0.81 0.70
CA GLU A 51 -11.96 2.23 0.61
C GLU A 51 -10.89 3.11 1.27
N GLU A 52 -10.34 2.68 2.41
CA GLU A 52 -9.25 3.39 3.07
C GLU A 52 -7.95 3.35 2.26
N MET A 53 -7.59 2.21 1.69
CA MET A 53 -6.37 2.10 0.86
C MET A 53 -6.53 2.78 -0.50
N GLU A 54 -7.71 2.71 -1.12
CA GLU A 54 -8.04 3.43 -2.35
C GLU A 54 -7.91 4.94 -2.15
N GLN A 55 -8.28 5.46 -0.98
CA GLN A 55 -8.08 6.88 -0.65
C GLN A 55 -6.60 7.24 -0.53
N LEU A 56 -5.76 6.36 0.03
CA LEU A 56 -4.31 6.56 0.08
C LEU A 56 -3.70 6.55 -1.33
N GLU A 57 -4.18 5.65 -2.19
CA GLU A 57 -3.76 5.57 -3.60
C GLU A 57 -4.10 6.85 -4.37
N LYS A 58 -5.36 7.31 -4.27
CA LYS A 58 -5.81 8.58 -4.87
C LYS A 58 -5.03 9.80 -4.39
N GLU A 59 -4.52 9.77 -3.17
CA GLU A 59 -3.70 10.85 -2.63
C GLU A 59 -2.27 10.77 -3.13
N TYR A 60 -1.69 9.57 -3.14
CA TYR A 60 -0.37 9.30 -3.72
C TYR A 60 -0.29 9.73 -5.19
N GLU A 61 -1.30 9.39 -6.01
CA GLU A 61 -1.40 9.77 -7.43
C GLU A 61 -1.59 11.28 -7.67
N LYS A 62 -2.06 12.04 -6.68
CA LYS A 62 -2.17 13.50 -6.81
C LYS A 62 -0.84 14.21 -6.55
N GLU A 63 0.04 13.57 -5.79
CA GLU A 63 1.31 14.13 -5.34
C GLU A 63 2.50 13.70 -6.22
N ASN A 64 2.32 12.74 -7.13
CA ASN A 64 3.35 12.17 -8.02
C ASN A 64 2.88 12.09 -9.48
#